data_AF-A0A1H3SV34-F1
#
_entry.id   AF-A0A1H3SV34-F1
#
_cell.length_a   1.000
_cell.length_b   1.000
_cell.length_c   1.000
_cell.angle_alpha   90.00
_cell.angle_beta   90.00
_cell.angle_gamma   90.00
#
_symmetry.space_group_name_H-M   'P 1'
#
loop_
_entity.id
_entity.type
_entity.pdbx_description
1 polymer ?
#
loop_
_entity_poly.entity_id
_entity_poly.type
_entity_poly.pdbx_seq_one_letter_code
_entity_poly.pdbx_strand_id
1 'polypeptide(L)'
;MNDEVINYRLGDLFMDYSKDKLEEELMRSSKYYSDSKFWDKVKKYGKKAGANVVYAVLLLYYTLQKDTVPIKTKGIILGALGYFIFPLDLILDAIPVVGYADDLGALGIALMQVVMYIDQDVKDLAKNKLQDWFGEGVDTLEIDNKLVGNED
;
A
#
# COMPACT_ATOMS: atom_id res chain seq x y z
N MET A 1 -28.49 -1.86 -6.06
CA MET A 1 -27.80 -1.51 -7.32
C MET A 1 -26.39 -2.02 -7.14
N ASN A 2 -25.99 -3.01 -7.93
CA ASN A 2 -25.26 -4.19 -7.46
C ASN A 2 -23.75 -4.00 -7.23
N ASP A 3 -23.26 -4.68 -6.19
CA ASP A 3 -21.84 -4.95 -5.86
C ASP A 3 -21.10 -5.80 -6.93
N GLU A 4 -21.76 -6.13 -8.03
CA GLU A 4 -21.26 -6.97 -9.12
C GLU A 4 -20.33 -6.22 -10.08
N VAL A 5 -20.50 -4.91 -10.26
CA VAL A 5 -19.85 -4.18 -11.38
C VAL A 5 -18.39 -3.81 -11.07
N ILE A 6 -18.00 -3.69 -9.80
CA ILE A 6 -16.63 -3.34 -9.41
C ILE A 6 -15.67 -4.54 -9.57
N ASN A 7 -16.18 -5.79 -9.52
CA ASN A 7 -15.37 -7.00 -9.66
C ASN A 7 -14.91 -7.31 -11.10
N TYR A 8 -15.47 -6.66 -12.13
CA TYR A 8 -15.23 -7.02 -13.54
C TYR A 8 -14.09 -6.26 -14.23
N ARG A 9 -13.29 -5.44 -13.53
CA ARG A 9 -12.19 -4.69 -14.18
C ARG A 9 -10.78 -4.92 -13.66
N LEU A 10 -10.63 -5.75 -12.63
CA LEU A 10 -9.32 -6.20 -12.16
C LEU A 10 -9.19 -7.73 -12.14
N GLY A 11 -10.30 -8.48 -12.07
CA GLY A 11 -10.28 -9.94 -12.11
C GLY A 11 -9.61 -10.51 -13.36
N ASP A 12 -9.83 -9.88 -14.52
CA ASP A 12 -9.37 -10.40 -15.81
C ASP A 12 -7.87 -10.17 -16.06
N LEU A 13 -7.25 -9.21 -15.36
CA LEU A 13 -5.82 -8.91 -15.50
C LEU A 13 -4.93 -9.86 -14.68
N PHE A 14 -5.48 -10.43 -13.59
CA PHE A 14 -4.77 -11.33 -12.67
C PHE A 14 -5.11 -12.82 -12.88
N MET A 15 -6.09 -13.15 -13.73
CA MET A 15 -6.63 -14.51 -13.90
C MET A 15 -5.72 -15.52 -14.61
N ASP A 16 -4.59 -15.09 -15.18
CA ASP A 16 -3.62 -15.98 -15.84
C ASP A 16 -2.42 -16.36 -14.94
N TYR A 17 -2.38 -15.87 -13.70
CA TYR A 17 -1.40 -16.28 -12.70
C TYR A 17 -2.01 -17.35 -11.79
N SER A 18 -1.49 -18.60 -11.84
CA SER A 18 -2.00 -19.66 -10.98
C SER A 18 -1.85 -19.27 -9.51
N LYS A 19 -2.91 -19.53 -8.74
CA LYS A 19 -2.99 -19.22 -7.31
C LYS A 19 -1.73 -19.67 -6.56
N ASP A 20 -1.29 -20.90 -6.81
CA ASP A 20 -0.14 -21.51 -6.14
C ASP A 20 1.18 -20.78 -6.44
N LYS A 21 1.37 -20.29 -7.68
CA LYS A 21 2.55 -19.52 -8.07
C LYS A 21 2.57 -18.15 -7.41
N LEU A 22 1.39 -17.51 -7.28
CA LEU A 22 1.24 -16.25 -6.55
C LEU A 22 1.52 -16.46 -5.06
N GLU A 23 1.00 -17.53 -4.46
CA GLU A 23 1.27 -17.88 -3.04
C GLU A 23 2.78 -18.06 -2.78
N GLU A 24 3.47 -18.78 -3.67
CA GLU A 24 4.91 -19.03 -3.55
C GLU A 24 5.75 -17.75 -3.72
N GLU A 25 5.44 -16.91 -4.70
CA GLU A 25 6.14 -15.63 -4.90
C GLU A 25 5.86 -14.61 -3.80
N LEU A 26 4.64 -14.57 -3.25
CA LEU A 26 4.28 -13.69 -2.14
C LEU A 26 4.91 -14.17 -0.82
N MET A 27 4.96 -15.48 -0.55
CA MET A 27 5.70 -16.02 0.61
C MET A 27 7.20 -15.73 0.48
N ARG A 28 7.75 -15.87 -0.72
CA ARG A 28 9.15 -15.51 -0.99
C ARG A 28 9.37 -14.01 -0.76
N SER A 29 8.55 -13.16 -1.37
CA SER A 29 8.66 -11.69 -1.30
C SER A 29 8.41 -11.13 0.11
N SER A 30 7.41 -11.62 0.84
CA SER A 30 7.13 -11.22 2.23
C SER A 30 8.31 -11.51 3.16
N LYS A 31 9.02 -12.63 2.95
CA LYS A 31 10.26 -12.96 3.67
C LYS A 31 11.43 -12.03 3.31
N TYR A 32 11.41 -11.42 2.12
CA TYR A 32 12.40 -10.41 1.70
C TYR A 32 11.97 -8.97 2.01
N TYR A 33 10.69 -8.70 2.28
CA TYR A 33 10.16 -7.36 2.52
C TYR A 33 10.54 -6.77 3.89
N SER A 34 11.28 -7.52 4.71
CA SER A 34 11.97 -6.99 5.90
C SER A 34 13.28 -6.24 5.57
N ASP A 35 13.55 -5.94 4.30
CA ASP A 35 14.83 -5.39 3.84
C ASP A 35 15.05 -3.96 4.36
N SER A 36 16.24 -3.68 4.92
CA SER A 36 16.65 -2.30 5.28
C SER A 36 16.52 -1.35 4.09
N LYS A 37 16.69 -1.88 2.87
CA LYS A 37 16.52 -1.16 1.61
C LYS A 37 15.10 -0.64 1.38
N PHE A 38 14.05 -1.35 1.84
CA PHE A 38 12.69 -0.84 1.78
C PHE A 38 12.59 0.42 2.62
N TRP A 39 13.01 0.32 3.87
CA TRP A 39 13.00 1.42 4.83
C TRP A 39 13.81 2.62 4.36
N ASP A 40 14.99 2.39 3.78
CA ASP A 40 15.84 3.44 3.22
C ASP A 40 15.15 4.16 2.05
N LYS A 41 14.46 3.42 1.17
CA LYS A 41 13.71 4.01 0.05
C LYS A 41 12.48 4.76 0.53
N VAL A 42 11.66 4.18 1.42
CA VAL A 42 10.51 4.89 2.00
C VAL A 42 10.97 6.14 2.73
N LYS A 43 12.07 6.11 3.48
CA LYS A 43 12.61 7.30 4.15
C LYS A 43 13.11 8.34 3.16
N LYS A 44 13.77 7.91 2.07
CA LYS A 44 14.31 8.79 1.02
C LYS A 44 13.22 9.47 0.18
N TYR A 45 12.22 8.71 -0.27
CA TYR A 45 11.14 9.20 -1.14
C TYR A 45 9.96 9.75 -0.33
N GLY A 46 9.61 9.09 0.77
CA GLY A 46 8.49 9.43 1.65
C GLY A 46 8.68 10.75 2.40
N LYS A 47 9.90 11.14 2.78
CA LYS A 47 10.13 12.47 3.37
C LYS A 47 9.76 13.61 2.41
N LYS A 48 9.90 13.42 1.10
CA LYS A 48 9.45 14.39 0.10
C LYS A 48 7.94 14.31 -0.15
N ALA A 49 7.35 13.11 -0.05
CA ALA A 49 5.92 12.89 -0.26
C ALA A 49 5.04 13.35 0.92
N GLY A 50 5.62 13.46 2.12
CA GLY A 50 4.93 13.94 3.33
C GLY A 50 4.45 12.82 4.25
N ALA A 51 4.13 13.20 5.49
CA ALA A 51 3.79 12.26 6.57
C ALA A 51 2.56 11.40 6.26
N ASN A 52 1.53 11.97 5.64
CA ASN A 52 0.30 11.24 5.29
C ASN A 52 0.55 10.10 4.30
N VAL A 53 1.38 10.34 3.28
CA VAL A 53 1.74 9.31 2.29
C VAL A 53 2.57 8.22 2.94
N VAL A 54 3.52 8.58 3.81
CA VAL A 54 4.30 7.60 4.55
C VAL A 54 3.42 6.79 5.50
N TYR A 55 2.47 7.42 6.17
CA TYR A 55 1.53 6.72 7.05
C TYR A 55 0.69 5.69 6.27
N ALA A 56 0.17 6.07 5.09
CA ALA A 56 -0.54 5.16 4.19
C ALA A 56 0.32 3.94 3.80
N VAL A 57 1.59 4.17 3.44
CA VAL A 57 2.54 3.11 3.09
C VAL A 57 2.84 2.21 4.29
N LEU A 58 2.97 2.78 5.49
CA LEU A 58 3.18 2.02 6.73
C LEU A 58 1.97 1.15 7.07
N LEU A 59 0.76 1.67 6.93
CA LEU A 59 -0.48 0.90 7.13
C LEU A 59 -0.54 -0.31 6.19
N LEU A 60 -0.27 -0.11 4.90
CA LEU A 60 -0.18 -1.20 3.92
C LEU A 60 0.90 -2.22 4.31
N TYR A 61 2.09 -1.74 4.67
CA TYR A 61 3.22 -2.60 5.06
C TYR A 61 2.93 -3.46 6.29
N TYR A 62 2.35 -2.90 7.34
CA TYR A 62 2.02 -3.68 8.54
C TYR A 62 0.82 -4.59 8.33
N THR A 63 -0.14 -4.20 7.48
CA THR A 63 -1.25 -5.07 7.08
C THR A 63 -0.75 -6.31 6.33
N LEU A 64 0.22 -6.15 5.41
CA LEU A 64 0.80 -7.25 4.64
C LEU A 64 1.35 -8.40 5.51
N GLN A 65 1.86 -8.06 6.70
CA GLN A 65 2.49 -9.01 7.62
C GLN A 65 1.50 -9.91 8.35
N LYS A 66 0.21 -9.54 8.40
CA LYS A 66 -0.79 -10.34 9.11
C LYS A 66 -1.06 -11.64 8.36
N ASP A 67 -1.06 -12.75 9.09
CA ASP A 67 -1.40 -14.07 8.55
C ASP A 67 -2.88 -14.18 8.16
N THR A 68 -3.74 -13.35 8.76
CA THR A 68 -5.17 -13.30 8.47
C THR A 68 -5.51 -12.66 7.12
N VAL A 69 -4.54 -12.02 6.46
CA VAL A 69 -4.77 -11.33 5.18
C VAL A 69 -4.70 -12.34 4.04
N PRO A 70 -5.77 -12.48 3.22
CA PRO A 70 -5.75 -13.40 2.08
C PRO A 70 -4.65 -13.06 1.10
N ILE A 71 -4.12 -14.08 0.45
CA ILE A 71 -2.98 -13.96 -0.47
C ILE A 71 -3.26 -13.01 -1.62
N LYS A 72 -4.47 -13.04 -2.20
CA LYS A 72 -4.87 -12.08 -3.25
C LYS A 72 -4.75 -10.63 -2.76
N THR A 73 -5.19 -10.38 -1.53
CA THR A 73 -5.10 -9.07 -0.87
C THR A 73 -3.65 -8.68 -0.60
N LYS A 74 -2.79 -9.63 -0.19
CA LYS A 74 -1.33 -9.41 -0.07
C LYS A 74 -0.70 -9.00 -1.41
N GLY A 75 -1.18 -9.57 -2.52
CA GLY A 75 -0.78 -9.18 -3.88
C GLY A 75 -1.09 -7.72 -4.21
N ILE A 76 -2.30 -7.24 -3.88
CA ILE A 76 -2.69 -5.83 -4.06
C ILE A 76 -1.76 -4.91 -3.27
N ILE A 77 -1.52 -5.24 -1.99
CA ILE A 77 -0.64 -4.47 -1.11
C ILE A 77 0.78 -4.42 -1.68
N LEU A 78 1.34 -5.55 -2.10
CA LEU A 78 2.68 -5.60 -2.68
C LEU A 78 2.79 -4.84 -4.00
N GLY A 79 1.75 -4.86 -4.84
CA GLY A 79 1.70 -4.03 -6.05
C GLY A 79 1.78 -2.54 -5.72
N ALA A 80 0.97 -2.09 -4.76
CA ALA A 80 0.94 -0.69 -4.32
C ALA A 80 2.25 -0.23 -3.67
N LEU A 81 2.81 -1.06 -2.76
CA LEU A 81 4.10 -0.77 -2.13
C LEU A 81 5.24 -0.80 -3.17
N GLY A 82 5.24 -1.79 -4.05
CA GLY A 82 6.21 -1.91 -5.15
C GLY A 82 6.24 -0.65 -6.01
N TYR A 83 5.08 -0.14 -6.40
CA TYR A 83 4.93 1.11 -7.15
C TYR A 83 5.53 2.31 -6.39
N PHE A 84 5.28 2.42 -5.09
CA PHE A 84 5.80 3.52 -4.27
C PHE A 84 7.33 3.51 -4.08
N ILE A 85 7.94 2.32 -3.97
CA ILE A 85 9.36 2.15 -3.66
C ILE A 85 10.25 2.24 -4.91
N PHE A 86 9.75 1.74 -6.03
CA PHE A 86 10.51 1.77 -7.27
C PHE A 86 10.65 3.23 -7.71
N PRO A 87 11.87 3.73 -7.99
CA PRO A 87 12.02 5.07 -8.50
C PRO A 87 11.16 5.19 -9.77
N LEU A 88 10.37 6.26 -9.83
CA LEU A 88 9.62 6.71 -11.00
C LEU A 88 10.44 6.60 -12.31
N ASP A 89 11.77 6.67 -12.22
CA ASP A 89 12.74 6.52 -13.30
C ASP A 89 12.58 5.25 -14.17
N LEU A 90 12.01 4.15 -13.66
CA LEU A 90 11.81 2.91 -14.46
C LEU A 90 10.42 2.79 -15.13
N ILE A 91 9.44 3.58 -14.69
CA ILE A 91 8.10 3.62 -15.29
C ILE A 91 8.01 4.75 -16.32
N LEU A 92 8.65 5.90 -16.03
CA LEU A 92 8.63 7.09 -16.89
C LEU A 92 9.44 6.94 -18.18
N ASP A 93 10.47 6.09 -18.21
CA ASP A 93 11.26 5.83 -19.43
C ASP A 93 10.56 4.86 -20.41
N ALA A 94 9.52 4.15 -19.98
CA ALA A 94 8.88 3.08 -20.78
C ALA A 94 7.46 3.41 -21.28
N ILE A 95 6.81 4.47 -20.78
CA ILE A 95 5.40 4.77 -21.10
C ILE A 95 5.22 6.27 -21.41
N PRO A 96 4.94 6.67 -22.67
CA PRO A 96 4.64 8.06 -23.00
C PRO A 96 3.14 8.34 -22.76
N VAL A 97 2.69 8.44 -21.50
CA VAL A 97 1.28 8.78 -21.18
C VAL A 97 1.14 9.64 -19.93
N VAL A 98 0.62 10.86 -20.15
CA VAL A 98 -0.32 11.68 -19.35
C VAL A 98 -0.55 11.32 -17.87
N GLY A 99 -0.36 12.32 -16.99
CA GLY A 99 -1.23 12.55 -15.83
C GLY A 99 -0.64 12.30 -14.43
N TYR A 100 0.13 13.27 -13.90
CA TYR A 100 0.69 13.28 -12.53
C TYR A 100 -0.33 13.26 -11.36
N ALA A 101 -1.63 13.16 -11.63
CA ALA A 101 -2.71 13.29 -10.64
C ALA A 101 -3.25 11.95 -10.09
N ASP A 102 -2.86 10.79 -10.65
CA ASP A 102 -3.38 9.47 -10.27
C ASP A 102 -2.54 8.70 -9.22
N ASP A 103 -1.35 9.19 -8.85
CA ASP A 103 -0.31 8.39 -8.14
C ASP A 103 -0.51 8.24 -6.63
N LEU A 104 -1.20 9.18 -5.98
CA LEU A 104 -1.71 8.98 -4.60
C LEU A 104 -3.05 8.23 -4.60
N GLY A 105 -3.78 8.27 -5.72
CA GLY A 105 -5.03 7.55 -5.92
C GLY A 105 -4.82 6.03 -5.83
N ALA A 106 -3.77 5.49 -6.44
CA ALA A 106 -3.46 4.06 -6.38
C ALA A 106 -3.19 3.56 -4.94
N LEU A 107 -2.42 4.33 -4.14
CA LEU A 107 -2.21 4.02 -2.72
C LEU A 107 -3.50 4.12 -1.91
N GLY A 108 -4.31 5.15 -2.17
CA GLY A 108 -5.62 5.32 -1.54
C GLY A 108 -6.58 4.17 -1.87
N ILE A 109 -6.66 3.75 -3.14
CA ILE A 109 -7.47 2.62 -3.58
C ILE A 109 -6.99 1.33 -2.90
N ALA A 110 -5.68 1.08 -2.87
CA ALA A 110 -5.13 -0.09 -2.19
C ALA A 110 -5.47 -0.09 -0.70
N LEU A 111 -5.36 1.05 -0.01
CA LEU A 111 -5.78 1.19 1.38
C LEU A 111 -7.25 0.86 1.58
N MET A 112 -8.14 1.40 0.75
CA MET A 112 -9.58 1.14 0.83
C MET A 112 -9.91 -0.34 0.59
N GLN A 113 -9.21 -0.99 -0.35
CA GLN A 113 -9.39 -2.42 -0.64
C GLN A 113 -8.98 -3.33 0.53
N VAL A 114 -8.11 -2.84 1.43
CA VAL A 114 -7.60 -3.63 2.56
C VAL A 114 -8.02 -3.11 3.92
N VAL A 115 -8.87 -2.08 3.97
CA VAL A 115 -9.23 -1.37 5.20
C VAL A 115 -9.80 -2.28 6.28
N MET A 116 -10.54 -3.33 5.89
CA MET A 116 -11.09 -4.33 6.81
C MET A 116 -10.03 -5.15 7.57
N TYR A 117 -8.76 -5.12 7.12
CA TYR A 117 -7.64 -5.78 7.78
C TYR A 117 -6.77 -4.81 8.62
N ILE A 118 -7.04 -3.50 8.54
CA ILE A 118 -6.34 -2.45 9.28
C ILE A 118 -7.01 -2.30 10.64
N ASP A 119 -6.47 -2.96 11.65
CA ASP A 119 -6.90 -2.84 13.05
C ASP A 119 -6.05 -1.83 13.83
N GLN A 120 -6.34 -1.71 15.12
CA GLN A 120 -5.63 -0.77 15.99
C GLN A 120 -4.14 -1.12 16.10
N ASP A 121 -3.78 -2.40 16.15
CA ASP A 121 -2.39 -2.84 16.23
C ASP A 121 -1.59 -2.38 15.01
N VAL A 122 -2.16 -2.50 13.80
CA VAL A 122 -1.56 -1.98 12.56
C VAL A 122 -1.38 -0.46 12.62
N LYS A 123 -2.40 0.27 13.09
CA LYS A 123 -2.33 1.74 13.22
C LYS A 123 -1.26 2.16 14.22
N ASP A 124 -1.16 1.48 15.36
CA ASP A 124 -0.18 1.81 16.39
C ASP A 124 1.25 1.55 15.90
N LEU A 125 1.49 0.41 15.24
CA LEU A 125 2.78 0.12 14.60
C LEU A 125 3.16 1.18 13.56
N ALA A 126 2.20 1.59 12.72
CA ALA A 126 2.41 2.62 11.71
C ALA A 126 2.69 3.99 12.33
N LYS A 127 1.93 4.40 13.36
CA LYS A 127 2.11 5.68 14.06
C LYS A 127 3.45 5.76 14.76
N ASN A 128 3.84 4.71 15.49
CA ASN A 128 5.14 4.64 16.16
C ASN A 128 6.28 4.81 15.14
N LYS A 129 6.22 4.07 14.03
CA LYS A 129 7.24 4.17 12.99
C LYS A 129 7.28 5.53 12.29
N LEU A 130 6.13 6.15 12.11
CA LEU A 130 6.02 7.49 11.54
C LEU A 130 6.66 8.54 12.46
N GLN A 131 6.39 8.45 13.77
CA GLN A 131 6.97 9.32 14.78
C GLN A 131 8.50 9.21 14.83
N ASP A 132 9.05 8.00 14.72
CA ASP A 132 10.50 7.78 14.64
C ASP A 132 11.16 8.56 13.49
N TRP A 133 10.43 8.85 12.42
CA TRP A 133 10.97 9.44 11.19
C TRP A 133 10.68 10.93 11.02
N PHE A 134 9.54 11.38 11.53
CA PHE A 134 9.02 12.74 11.36
C PHE A 134 8.92 13.52 12.68
N GLY A 135 9.10 12.87 13.83
CA GLY A 135 9.01 13.47 15.17
C GLY A 135 7.66 13.24 15.83
N GLU A 136 7.54 13.69 17.09
CA GLU A 136 6.28 13.65 17.84
C GLU A 136 5.26 14.65 17.27
N GLY A 137 3.96 14.37 17.46
CA GLY A 137 2.88 15.28 17.07
C GLY A 137 2.51 15.28 15.59
N VAL A 138 3.02 14.31 14.82
CA VAL A 138 2.65 14.14 13.41
C VAL A 138 1.17 13.78 13.29
N ASP A 139 0.42 14.59 12.56
CA ASP A 139 -1.00 14.36 12.35
C ASP A 139 -1.24 13.16 11.43
N THR A 140 -2.14 12.28 11.85
CA THR A 140 -2.59 11.08 11.12
C THR A 140 -4.11 11.03 10.96
N LEU A 141 -4.82 12.02 11.53
CA LEU A 141 -6.27 12.06 11.60
C LEU A 141 -6.91 12.11 10.23
N GLU A 142 -6.31 12.82 9.27
CA GLU A 142 -6.83 12.89 7.90
C GLU A 142 -6.96 11.48 7.28
N ILE A 143 -5.92 10.66 7.42
CA ILE A 143 -5.94 9.29 6.89
C ILE A 143 -6.85 8.40 7.75
N ASP A 144 -6.78 8.50 9.08
CA ASP A 144 -7.63 7.71 9.97
C ASP A 144 -9.13 7.96 9.71
N ASN A 145 -9.54 9.21 9.49
CA ASN A 145 -10.92 9.58 9.18
C ASN A 145 -11.37 9.01 7.83
N LYS A 146 -10.50 9.06 6.81
CA LYS A 146 -10.77 8.45 5.48
C LYS A 146 -10.98 6.95 5.58
N LEU A 147 -10.28 6.25 6.48
CA LEU A 147 -10.45 4.81 6.69
C LEU A 147 -11.78 4.44 7.38
N VAL A 148 -12.35 5.35 8.17
CA VAL A 148 -13.62 5.13 8.88
C VAL A 148 -14.84 5.48 8.00
N GLY A 149 -14.63 6.16 6.87
CA GLY A 149 -15.69 6.51 5.92
C GLY A 149 -16.50 7.76 6.32
N ASN A 150 -15.94 8.64 7.16
CA ASN A 150 -16.54 9.94 7.42
C ASN A 150 -16.17 10.87 6.25
N GLU A 151 -17.00 10.84 5.20
CA GLU A 151 -17.05 11.90 4.20
C GLU A 151 -17.78 13.09 4.83
N ASP A 152 -17.10 14.24 4.93
CA ASP A 152 -17.75 15.54 5.20
C ASP A 152 -18.62 15.97 4.01
#